data_AF-A0A161HXS7-F1
#
_entry.id   AF-A0A161HXS7-F1
#
_cell.length_a   1.000
_cell.length_b   1.000
_cell.length_c   1.000
_cell.angle_alpha   90.00
_cell.angle_beta   90.00
_cell.angle_gamma   90.00
#
_symmetry.space_group_name_H-M   'P 1'
#
loop_
_entity.id
_entity.type
_entity.pdbx_description
1 polymer ?
#
loop_
_entity_poly.entity_id
_entity_poly.type
_entity_poly.pdbx_seq_one_letter_code
_entity_poly.pdbx_strand_id
1 'polypeptide(L)'
;MEAAFIQGTAGRLFTVVHPPAQGAARGCVLFVPPFAEEMNKSRRMVNLQARRLAAAGYAAMIPDPFGTGDSEGDFGEATWDIWLDDLDRCLDVLRQRWNAPLVLWGLRTGCLLISDFLQRHESLRPQATLLWQPVTQGERFLVQFLRLRMASGMMGGTKETTGALKARLDAGEDLEIAGYRLSPSLARSLGEAQLSPPKSGAIIWLEVLPGGMDELPAISQKCLTEWTGQGAVVVTGTVPGDPFWTTHDICEVPALLDRTQRYLDEVA
;
A
#
# COMPACT_ATOMS: atom_id res chain seq x y z
N MET A 1 -1.97 19.21 -9.39
CA MET A 1 -2.37 17.82 -9.62
C MET A 1 -2.36 17.61 -11.12
N GLU A 2 -1.65 16.58 -11.58
CA GLU A 2 -1.43 16.26 -12.98
C GLU A 2 -1.71 14.77 -13.16
N ALA A 3 -2.55 14.42 -14.14
CA ALA A 3 -2.86 13.04 -14.48
C ALA A 3 -2.18 12.69 -15.80
N ALA A 4 -1.48 11.55 -15.85
CA ALA A 4 -0.76 11.12 -17.04
C ALA A 4 -0.63 9.59 -17.09
N PHE A 5 -0.46 9.09 -18.31
CA PHE A 5 -0.03 7.72 -18.55
C PHE A 5 1.49 7.66 -18.70
N ILE A 6 2.13 6.72 -18.01
CA ILE A 6 3.54 6.37 -18.21
C ILE A 6 3.64 4.97 -18.79
N GLN A 7 4.77 4.63 -19.41
CA GLN A 7 4.98 3.30 -19.97
C GLN A 7 5.38 2.31 -18.86
N GLY A 8 4.52 1.33 -18.59
CA GLY A 8 4.82 0.15 -17.78
C GLY A 8 5.41 -1.01 -18.60
N THR A 9 5.79 -2.10 -17.94
CA THR A 9 6.32 -3.30 -18.60
C THR A 9 5.22 -4.14 -19.25
N ALA A 10 4.05 -4.24 -18.60
CA ALA A 10 2.90 -5.00 -19.09
C ALA A 10 1.84 -4.14 -19.82
N GLY A 11 1.85 -2.82 -19.59
CA GLY A 11 0.89 -1.88 -20.18
C GLY A 11 1.15 -0.45 -19.71
N ARG A 12 0.37 0.51 -20.19
CA ARG A 12 0.44 1.90 -19.72
C ARG A 12 -0.13 2.02 -18.31
N LEU A 13 0.58 2.75 -17.46
CA LEU A 13 0.20 3.00 -16.07
C LEU A 13 -0.36 4.40 -15.93
N PHE A 14 -1.56 4.52 -15.37
CA PHE A 14 -2.13 5.79 -14.96
C PHE A 14 -1.48 6.26 -13.67
N THR A 15 -1.08 7.52 -13.65
CA THR A 15 -0.47 8.15 -12.48
C THR A 15 -1.09 9.51 -12.22
N VAL A 16 -1.32 9.82 -10.95
CA VAL A 16 -1.66 11.16 -10.50
C VAL A 16 -0.47 11.71 -9.71
N VAL A 17 0.04 12.85 -10.16
CA VAL A 17 1.16 13.53 -9.52
C VAL A 17 0.69 14.86 -8.91
N HIS A 18 1.00 15.05 -7.63
CA HIS A 18 0.86 16.30 -6.92
C HIS A 18 2.25 16.93 -6.81
N PRO A 19 2.63 17.85 -7.72
CA PRO A 19 3.93 18.52 -7.66
C PRO A 19 4.01 19.43 -6.41
N PRO A 20 5.23 19.74 -5.92
CA PRO A 20 5.38 20.68 -4.82
C PRO A 20 4.77 22.02 -5.19
N ALA A 21 4.07 22.64 -4.23
CA ALA A 21 3.33 23.88 -4.49
C ALA A 21 4.26 25.04 -4.92
N GLN A 22 5.49 25.07 -4.40
CA GLN A 22 6.50 26.09 -4.70
C GLN A 22 7.90 25.51 -4.61
N GLY A 23 8.83 26.02 -5.42
CA GLY A 23 10.27 25.74 -5.31
C GLY A 23 10.69 24.33 -5.71
N ALA A 24 11.90 23.96 -5.30
CA ALA A 24 12.41 22.60 -5.46
C ALA A 24 11.71 21.63 -4.50
N ALA A 25 11.55 20.38 -4.91
CA ALA A 25 10.95 19.35 -4.07
C ALA A 25 11.84 19.07 -2.84
N ARG A 26 11.26 19.11 -1.63
CA ARG A 26 11.89 18.64 -0.39
C ARG A 26 12.11 17.13 -0.39
N GLY A 27 11.22 16.41 -1.06
CA GLY A 27 11.28 14.97 -1.25
C GLY A 27 10.28 14.51 -2.31
N CYS A 28 10.50 13.31 -2.83
CA CYS A 28 9.60 12.62 -3.74
C CYS A 28 8.93 11.46 -3.01
N VAL A 29 7.61 11.47 -2.95
CA VAL A 29 6.79 10.46 -2.30
C VAL A 29 6.19 9.56 -3.36
N LEU A 30 6.51 8.26 -3.31
CA LEU A 30 5.86 7.24 -4.13
C LEU A 30 4.86 6.47 -3.25
N PHE A 31 3.57 6.62 -3.56
CA PHE A 31 2.51 5.87 -2.91
C PHE A 31 2.40 4.45 -3.49
N VAL A 32 2.18 3.47 -2.62
CA VAL A 32 1.97 2.07 -2.97
C VAL A 32 0.60 1.63 -2.44
N PRO A 33 -0.37 1.36 -3.34
CA PRO A 33 -1.77 1.16 -2.95
C PRO A 33 -2.01 -0.17 -2.22
N PRO A 34 -3.11 -0.25 -1.45
CA PRO A 34 -3.59 -1.50 -0.89
C PRO A 34 -4.28 -2.37 -1.97
N PHE A 35 -4.62 -3.60 -1.62
CA PHE A 35 -5.12 -4.60 -2.56
C PHE A 35 -6.61 -4.41 -2.91
N ALA A 36 -6.94 -4.59 -4.19
CA ALA A 36 -8.33 -4.67 -4.67
C ALA A 36 -9.22 -3.50 -4.18
N GLU A 37 -10.39 -3.78 -3.62
CA GLU A 37 -11.37 -2.75 -3.23
C GLU A 37 -10.85 -1.80 -2.15
N GLU A 38 -9.89 -2.22 -1.32
CA GLU A 38 -9.25 -1.31 -0.36
C GLU A 38 -8.59 -0.12 -1.07
N MET A 39 -8.11 -0.31 -2.31
CA MET A 39 -7.53 0.77 -3.11
C MET A 39 -8.58 1.83 -3.41
N ASN A 40 -9.73 1.40 -3.92
CA ASN A 40 -10.83 2.28 -4.31
C ASN A 40 -11.38 3.05 -3.10
N LYS A 41 -11.61 2.36 -1.99
CA LYS A 41 -12.06 2.98 -0.73
C LYS A 41 -11.07 4.03 -0.20
N SER A 42 -9.77 3.79 -0.41
CA SER A 42 -8.71 4.66 0.09
C SER A 42 -8.41 5.87 -0.81
N ARG A 43 -8.88 5.91 -2.06
CA ARG A 43 -8.54 6.96 -3.04
C ARG A 43 -8.74 8.38 -2.51
N ARG A 44 -9.83 8.62 -1.77
CA ARG A 44 -10.12 9.94 -1.18
C ARG A 44 -9.08 10.34 -0.13
N MET A 45 -8.83 9.47 0.84
CA MET A 45 -7.85 9.72 1.91
C MET A 45 -6.44 9.92 1.37
N VAL A 46 -6.04 9.10 0.39
CA VAL A 46 -4.72 9.19 -0.24
C VAL A 46 -4.56 10.52 -0.99
N ASN A 47 -5.56 10.94 -1.78
CA ASN A 47 -5.50 12.23 -2.48
C ASN A 47 -5.49 13.43 -1.53
N LEU A 48 -6.21 13.36 -0.40
CA LEU A 48 -6.16 14.41 0.62
C LEU A 48 -4.75 14.55 1.22
N GLN A 49 -4.08 13.44 1.52
CA GLN A 49 -2.71 13.47 2.01
C GLN A 49 -1.73 13.96 0.94
N ALA A 50 -1.82 13.48 -0.30
CA ALA A 50 -0.93 13.91 -1.37
C ALA A 50 -1.01 15.42 -1.63
N ARG A 51 -2.21 16.02 -1.53
CA ARG A 51 -2.39 17.48 -1.59
C ARG A 51 -1.69 18.21 -0.44
N ARG A 52 -1.72 17.65 0.78
CA ARG A 52 -1.03 18.23 1.93
C ARG A 52 0.49 18.11 1.80
N LEU A 53 0.98 16.96 1.33
CA LEU A 53 2.39 16.75 1.02
C LEU A 53 2.89 17.75 -0.04
N ALA A 54 2.11 17.98 -1.11
CA ALA A 54 2.41 19.00 -2.11
C ALA A 54 2.47 20.42 -1.53
N ALA A 55 1.50 20.78 -0.67
CA ALA A 55 1.52 22.05 0.02
C ALA A 55 2.74 22.21 0.95
N ALA A 56 3.24 21.09 1.51
CA ALA A 56 4.44 21.04 2.34
C ALA A 56 5.76 20.94 1.55
N GLY A 57 5.71 20.97 0.21
CA GLY A 57 6.89 20.98 -0.66
C GLY A 57 7.37 19.62 -1.17
N TYR A 58 6.57 18.55 -1.02
CA TYR A 58 6.87 17.24 -1.58
C TYR A 58 6.26 17.06 -2.97
N ALA A 59 6.93 16.33 -3.86
CA ALA A 59 6.28 15.78 -5.06
C ALA A 59 5.68 14.43 -4.69
N ALA A 60 4.36 14.23 -4.79
CA ALA A 60 3.72 12.96 -4.45
C ALA A 60 3.10 12.31 -5.70
N MET A 61 3.47 11.06 -5.98
CA MET A 61 2.91 10.25 -7.07
C MET A 61 2.03 9.14 -6.51
N ILE A 62 0.83 9.04 -7.07
CA ILE A 62 -0.17 7.99 -6.80
C ILE A 62 -0.36 7.23 -8.12
N PRO A 63 0.30 6.07 -8.29
CA PRO A 63 0.06 5.20 -9.43
C PRO A 63 -1.16 4.31 -9.20
N ASP A 64 -1.86 4.00 -10.28
CA ASP A 64 -2.66 2.78 -10.38
C ASP A 64 -1.74 1.68 -10.95
N PRO A 65 -1.46 0.59 -10.23
CA PRO A 65 -0.72 -0.54 -10.78
C PRO A 65 -1.45 -1.19 -11.97
N PHE A 66 -0.72 -1.93 -12.81
CA PHE A 66 -1.31 -2.68 -13.92
C PHE A 66 -2.47 -3.55 -13.47
N GLY A 67 -3.54 -3.59 -14.28
CA GLY A 67 -4.77 -4.31 -13.96
C GLY A 67 -5.65 -3.63 -12.90
N THR A 68 -5.37 -2.37 -12.55
CA THR A 68 -6.11 -1.64 -11.51
C THR A 68 -6.46 -0.22 -11.96
N GLY A 69 -7.56 0.32 -11.43
CA GLY A 69 -7.94 1.72 -11.65
C GLY A 69 -8.06 2.07 -13.13
N ASP A 70 -7.39 3.15 -13.55
CA ASP A 70 -7.37 3.61 -14.94
C ASP A 70 -6.16 3.09 -15.75
N SER A 71 -5.31 2.24 -15.15
CA SER A 71 -4.20 1.58 -15.85
C SER A 71 -4.67 0.48 -16.79
N GLU A 72 -3.84 0.14 -17.77
CA GLU A 72 -4.16 -0.95 -18.71
C GLU A 72 -4.14 -2.33 -18.02
N GLY A 73 -4.80 -3.28 -18.69
CA GLY A 73 -4.93 -4.67 -18.25
C GLY A 73 -6.11 -4.91 -17.31
N ASP A 74 -6.35 -6.19 -17.02
CA ASP A 74 -7.33 -6.62 -16.03
C ASP A 74 -6.66 -7.10 -14.73
N PHE A 75 -7.37 -7.00 -13.60
CA PHE A 75 -6.85 -7.44 -12.31
C PHE A 75 -6.37 -8.91 -12.29
N GLY A 76 -7.03 -9.78 -13.06
CA GLY A 76 -6.63 -11.18 -13.17
C GLY A 76 -5.38 -11.43 -14.02
N GLU A 77 -4.92 -10.44 -14.77
CA GLU A 77 -3.64 -10.48 -15.51
C GLU A 77 -2.49 -9.92 -14.67
N ALA A 78 -2.79 -9.21 -13.58
CA ALA A 78 -1.78 -8.68 -12.68
C ALA A 78 -1.02 -9.79 -11.97
N THR A 79 0.28 -9.55 -11.77
CA THR A 79 1.16 -10.39 -10.96
C THR A 79 1.93 -9.49 -9.99
N TRP A 80 2.45 -10.08 -8.92
CA TRP A 80 3.25 -9.36 -7.94
C TRP A 80 4.51 -8.73 -8.58
N ASP A 81 5.16 -9.47 -9.47
CA ASP A 81 6.36 -9.00 -10.20
C ASP A 81 6.04 -7.83 -11.14
N ILE A 82 4.87 -7.85 -11.81
CA ILE A 82 4.42 -6.71 -12.62
C ILE A 82 4.25 -5.48 -11.73
N TRP A 83 3.62 -5.61 -10.55
CA TRP A 83 3.48 -4.47 -9.64
C TRP A 83 4.82 -3.97 -9.09
N LEU A 84 5.80 -4.84 -8.85
CA LEU A 84 7.16 -4.41 -8.50
C LEU A 84 7.83 -3.65 -9.66
N ASP A 85 7.67 -4.13 -10.89
CA ASP A 85 8.17 -3.45 -12.08
C ASP A 85 7.48 -2.09 -12.30
N ASP A 86 6.19 -1.99 -12.00
CA ASP A 86 5.43 -0.73 -12.09
C ASP A 86 5.99 0.32 -11.11
N LEU A 87 6.37 -0.10 -9.90
CA LEU A 87 7.04 0.78 -8.93
C LEU A 87 8.41 1.27 -9.43
N ASP A 88 9.17 0.41 -10.13
CA ASP A 88 10.42 0.83 -10.78
C ASP A 88 10.18 1.92 -11.82
N ARG A 89 9.15 1.77 -12.67
CA ARG A 89 8.79 2.78 -13.67
C ARG A 89 8.37 4.09 -13.04
N CYS A 90 7.58 4.04 -11.97
CA CYS A 90 7.16 5.21 -11.22
C CYS A 90 8.37 5.93 -10.57
N LEU A 91 9.29 5.17 -9.99
CA LEU A 91 10.50 5.69 -9.36
C LEU A 91 11.42 6.37 -10.37
N ASP A 92 11.60 5.78 -11.55
CA ASP A 92 12.38 6.38 -12.65
C ASP A 92 11.80 7.72 -13.08
N VAL A 93 10.48 7.80 -13.27
CA VAL A 93 9.79 9.05 -13.64
C VAL A 93 9.96 10.11 -12.56
N LEU A 94 9.80 9.74 -11.27
CA LEU A 94 10.03 10.67 -10.16
C LEU A 94 11.45 11.22 -10.16
N ARG A 95 12.47 10.37 -10.31
CA ARG A 95 13.89 10.74 -10.30
C ARG A 95 14.30 11.61 -11.48
N GLN A 96 13.72 11.38 -12.65
CA GLN A 96 13.95 12.21 -13.83
C GLN A 96 13.40 13.62 -13.65
N ARG A 97 12.28 13.75 -12.93
CA ARG A 97 11.59 15.03 -12.77
C ARG A 97 12.08 15.83 -11.56
N TRP A 98 12.51 15.17 -10.50
CA TRP A 98 12.97 15.80 -9.26
C TRP A 98 14.21 15.11 -8.70
N ASN A 99 15.26 15.90 -8.49
CA ASN A 99 16.44 15.49 -7.74
C ASN A 99 16.23 15.75 -6.24
N ALA A 100 15.45 14.88 -5.58
CA ALA A 100 15.12 15.00 -4.16
C ALA A 100 15.11 13.62 -3.46
N PRO A 101 15.26 13.56 -2.13
CA PRO A 101 15.19 12.31 -1.37
C PRO A 101 13.88 11.55 -1.60
N LEU A 102 13.95 10.22 -1.64
CA LEU A 102 12.78 9.34 -1.81
C LEU A 102 12.11 9.07 -0.47
N VAL A 103 10.78 9.15 -0.45
CA VAL A 103 9.92 8.63 0.59
C VAL A 103 9.00 7.58 -0.04
N LEU A 104 8.97 6.39 0.55
CA LEU A 104 8.00 5.36 0.17
C LEU A 104 6.79 5.46 1.10
N TRP A 105 5.58 5.39 0.56
CA TRP A 105 4.36 5.47 1.35
C TRP A 105 3.43 4.31 0.99
N GLY A 106 3.32 3.33 1.90
CA GLY A 106 2.45 2.17 1.73
C GLY A 106 1.18 2.29 2.54
N LEU A 107 0.10 1.71 2.04
CA LEU A 107 -1.13 1.47 2.78
C LEU A 107 -1.46 -0.03 2.77
N ARG A 108 -1.74 -0.61 3.94
CA ARG A 108 -2.14 -2.03 4.09
C ARG A 108 -1.16 -2.99 3.41
N THR A 109 -1.59 -3.72 2.37
CA THR A 109 -0.77 -4.64 1.59
C THR A 109 0.26 -3.93 0.71
N GLY A 110 0.07 -2.65 0.39
CA GLY A 110 1.10 -1.84 -0.26
C GLY A 110 2.39 -1.76 0.57
N CYS A 111 2.29 -1.91 1.90
CA CYS A 111 3.45 -2.03 2.78
C CYS A 111 4.23 -3.35 2.59
N LEU A 112 3.55 -4.44 2.26
CA LEU A 112 4.20 -5.71 1.89
C LEU A 112 4.93 -5.54 0.56
N LEU A 113 4.28 -4.92 -0.43
CA LEU A 113 4.90 -4.67 -1.73
C LEU A 113 6.12 -3.76 -1.62
N ILE A 114 6.09 -2.75 -0.74
CA ILE A 114 7.30 -1.95 -0.39
C ILE A 114 8.42 -2.81 0.17
N SER A 115 8.11 -3.80 1.03
CA SER A 115 9.13 -4.67 1.62
C SER A 115 9.85 -5.47 0.56
N ASP A 116 9.09 -6.06 -0.37
CA ASP A 116 9.67 -6.85 -1.47
C ASP A 116 10.38 -5.97 -2.48
N PHE A 117 9.85 -4.76 -2.74
CA PHE A 117 10.51 -3.76 -3.58
C PHE A 117 11.88 -3.36 -3.02
N LEU A 118 11.98 -3.08 -1.72
CA LEU A 118 13.25 -2.76 -1.06
C LEU A 118 14.22 -3.94 -1.00
N GLN A 119 13.71 -5.18 -0.90
CA GLN A 119 14.54 -6.39 -0.97
C GLN A 119 15.09 -6.63 -2.37
N ARG A 120 14.27 -6.40 -3.41
CA ARG A 120 14.69 -6.47 -4.82
C ARG A 120 15.75 -5.41 -5.16
N HIS A 121 15.72 -4.27 -4.46
CA HIS A 121 16.60 -3.13 -4.68
C HIS A 121 17.49 -2.82 -3.47
N GLU A 122 18.46 -3.70 -3.20
CA GLU A 122 19.32 -3.58 -2.02
C GLU A 122 20.15 -2.30 -1.94
N SER A 123 20.33 -1.55 -3.03
CA SER A 123 21.02 -0.25 -3.05
C SER A 123 20.08 0.93 -2.86
N LEU A 124 18.76 0.73 -2.92
CA LEU A 124 17.78 1.78 -2.72
C LEU A 124 17.78 2.24 -1.26
N ARG A 125 17.91 3.54 -1.05
CA ARG A 125 17.96 4.15 0.29
C ARG A 125 16.90 5.23 0.42
N PRO A 126 15.63 4.89 0.72
CA PRO A 126 14.64 5.92 1.03
C PRO A 126 15.05 6.68 2.30
N GLN A 127 14.75 7.98 2.32
CA GLN A 127 14.91 8.84 3.50
C GLN A 127 13.91 8.46 4.59
N ALA A 128 12.69 8.13 4.18
CA ALA A 128 11.65 7.63 5.08
C ALA A 128 10.74 6.61 4.39
N THR A 129 10.14 5.73 5.18
CA THR A 129 9.09 4.81 4.76
C THR A 129 7.86 5.02 5.65
N LEU A 130 6.80 5.55 5.08
CA LEU A 130 5.51 5.79 5.72
C LEU A 130 4.62 4.55 5.54
N LEU A 131 4.28 3.89 6.64
CA LEU A 131 3.45 2.70 6.66
C LEU A 131 2.10 3.05 7.30
N TRP A 132 1.11 3.32 6.46
CA TRP A 132 -0.27 3.48 6.88
C TRP A 132 -0.89 2.11 7.06
N GLN A 133 -1.14 1.83 8.32
CA GLN A 133 -1.61 0.61 8.89
C GLN A 133 -1.19 -0.63 8.08
N PRO A 134 0.07 -1.07 8.24
CA PRO A 134 0.60 -2.13 7.41
C PRO A 134 -0.09 -3.46 7.67
N VAL A 135 -0.21 -4.28 6.62
CA VAL A 135 -0.37 -5.73 6.77
C VAL A 135 1.02 -6.31 7.03
N THR A 136 1.16 -7.13 8.07
CA THR A 136 2.46 -7.72 8.45
C THR A 136 2.72 -9.10 7.84
N GLN A 137 1.65 -9.84 7.52
CA GLN A 137 1.71 -11.19 6.94
C GLN A 137 0.66 -11.31 5.85
N GLY A 138 1.12 -11.49 4.61
CA GLY A 138 0.26 -11.57 3.44
C GLY A 138 -0.68 -12.78 3.46
N GLU A 139 -0.21 -13.93 3.95
CA GLU A 139 -1.03 -15.14 4.17
C GLU A 139 -2.30 -14.87 5.00
N ARG A 140 -2.18 -14.05 6.06
CA ARG A 140 -3.34 -13.70 6.91
C ARG A 140 -4.33 -12.82 6.16
N PHE A 141 -3.82 -11.87 5.38
CA PHE A 141 -4.64 -11.01 4.54
C PHE A 141 -5.34 -11.81 3.43
N LEU A 142 -4.63 -12.71 2.75
CA LEU A 142 -5.20 -13.58 1.71
C LEU A 142 -6.37 -14.41 2.27
N VAL A 143 -6.22 -15.00 3.45
CA VAL A 143 -7.31 -15.73 4.11
C VAL A 143 -8.50 -14.82 4.41
N GLN A 144 -8.28 -13.57 4.82
CA GLN A 144 -9.36 -12.61 5.04
C GLN A 144 -10.06 -12.25 3.72
N PHE A 145 -9.30 -12.01 2.66
CA PHE A 145 -9.83 -11.71 1.34
C PHE A 145 -10.70 -12.85 0.79
N LEU A 146 -10.23 -14.10 0.89
CA LEU A 146 -11.00 -15.29 0.48
C LEU A 146 -12.34 -15.44 1.21
N ARG A 147 -12.45 -14.95 2.46
CA ARG A 147 -13.72 -14.99 3.21
C ARG A 147 -14.79 -14.07 2.63
N LEU A 148 -14.43 -13.04 1.86
CA LEU A 148 -15.41 -12.17 1.20
C LEU A 148 -16.29 -12.96 0.23
N ARG A 149 -15.71 -13.95 -0.48
CA ARG A 149 -16.45 -14.87 -1.35
C ARG A 149 -17.41 -15.78 -0.58
N MET A 150 -17.02 -16.19 0.63
CA MET A 150 -17.90 -17.00 1.46
C MET A 150 -19.15 -16.23 1.91
N ALA A 151 -18.98 -14.94 2.24
CA ALA A 151 -20.08 -14.07 2.62
C ALA A 151 -21.13 -13.90 1.50
N SER A 152 -20.69 -13.82 0.23
CA SER A 152 -21.61 -13.79 -0.92
C SER A 152 -22.20 -15.17 -1.25
N GLY A 153 -21.43 -16.26 -1.07
CA GLY A 153 -21.87 -17.63 -1.34
C GLY A 153 -22.86 -18.23 -0.35
N MET A 154 -22.93 -17.73 0.90
CA MET A 154 -23.90 -18.18 1.91
C MET A 154 -25.36 -17.92 1.52
N MET A 155 -25.63 -17.01 0.59
CA MET A 155 -26.96 -16.82 0.00
C MET A 155 -27.33 -17.91 -1.04
N GLY A 156 -26.34 -18.66 -1.55
CA GLY A 156 -26.50 -19.66 -2.63
C GLY A 156 -26.42 -21.14 -2.19
N GLY A 157 -26.18 -21.44 -0.90
CA GLY A 157 -26.26 -22.80 -0.34
C GLY A 157 -25.00 -23.67 -0.44
N THR A 158 -23.92 -23.20 -1.06
CA THR A 158 -22.63 -23.90 -1.15
C THR A 158 -21.74 -23.60 0.06
N LYS A 159 -21.37 -24.62 0.85
CA LYS A 159 -20.38 -24.49 1.94
C LYS A 159 -18.96 -24.52 1.38
N GLU A 160 -18.50 -23.39 0.85
CA GLU A 160 -17.11 -23.22 0.43
C GLU A 160 -16.24 -22.77 1.63
N THR A 161 -15.05 -23.37 1.82
CA THR A 161 -14.13 -23.00 2.92
C THR A 161 -12.90 -22.30 2.36
N THR A 162 -12.22 -21.48 3.17
CA THR A 162 -10.95 -20.85 2.74
C THR A 162 -9.88 -21.87 2.37
N GLY A 163 -9.86 -23.05 3.02
CA GLY A 163 -8.94 -24.13 2.66
C GLY A 163 -9.24 -24.73 1.27
N ALA A 164 -10.52 -24.92 0.95
CA ALA A 164 -10.93 -25.40 -0.38
C ALA A 164 -10.61 -24.37 -1.48
N LEU A 165 -10.84 -23.08 -1.20
CA LEU A 165 -10.47 -22.01 -2.14
C LEU A 165 -8.96 -21.95 -2.39
N LYS A 166 -8.15 -22.10 -1.34
CA LYS A 166 -6.69 -22.18 -1.49
C LYS A 166 -6.25 -23.37 -2.34
N ALA A 167 -6.81 -24.54 -2.10
CA ALA A 167 -6.50 -25.72 -2.89
C ALA A 167 -6.81 -25.53 -4.39
N ARG A 168 -7.86 -24.76 -4.73
CA ARG A 168 -8.19 -24.40 -6.12
C ARG A 168 -7.16 -23.45 -6.73
N LEU A 169 -6.75 -22.42 -6.00
CA LEU A 169 -5.65 -21.54 -6.42
C LEU A 169 -4.35 -22.34 -6.62
N ASP A 170 -4.01 -23.23 -5.69
CA ASP A 170 -2.84 -24.09 -5.78
C ASP A 170 -2.90 -25.05 -6.99
N ALA A 171 -4.11 -25.47 -7.37
CA ALA A 171 -4.38 -26.26 -8.57
C ALA A 171 -4.35 -25.43 -9.88
N GLY A 172 -4.10 -24.13 -9.81
CA GLY A 172 -4.00 -23.24 -10.97
C GLY A 172 -5.32 -22.62 -11.41
N GLU A 173 -6.36 -22.65 -10.58
CA GLU A 173 -7.66 -22.06 -10.89
C GLU A 173 -7.76 -20.60 -10.45
N ASP A 174 -8.15 -19.71 -11.37
CA ASP A 174 -8.53 -18.33 -11.05
C ASP A 174 -9.80 -18.29 -10.18
N LEU A 175 -9.82 -17.40 -9.19
CA LEU A 175 -11.00 -17.22 -8.33
C LEU A 175 -11.58 -15.82 -8.43
N GLU A 176 -12.89 -15.72 -8.65
CA GLU A 176 -13.61 -14.45 -8.50
C GLU A 176 -13.97 -14.20 -7.02
N ILE A 177 -13.51 -13.08 -6.46
CA ILE A 177 -13.71 -12.69 -5.06
C ILE A 177 -14.13 -11.22 -5.03
N ALA A 178 -15.38 -10.97 -4.62
CA ALA A 178 -15.93 -9.61 -4.50
C ALA A 178 -15.74 -8.74 -5.77
N GLY A 179 -15.89 -9.34 -6.97
CA GLY A 179 -15.71 -8.65 -8.25
C GLY A 179 -14.28 -8.60 -8.78
N TYR A 180 -13.32 -9.19 -8.08
CA TYR A 180 -11.92 -9.28 -8.51
C TYR A 180 -11.56 -10.71 -8.90
N ARG A 181 -11.00 -10.90 -10.10
CA ARG A 181 -10.43 -12.18 -10.53
C ARG A 181 -9.02 -12.33 -9.97
N LEU A 182 -8.86 -13.10 -8.90
CA LEU A 182 -7.59 -13.42 -8.29
C LEU A 182 -6.91 -14.58 -9.02
N SER A 183 -5.75 -14.32 -9.64
CA SER A 183 -4.94 -15.35 -10.28
C SER A 183 -4.14 -16.17 -9.25
N PRO A 184 -3.82 -17.45 -9.53
CA PRO A 184 -2.96 -18.29 -8.69
C PRO A 184 -1.61 -17.67 -8.38
N SER A 185 -0.99 -17.01 -9.38
CA SER A 185 0.33 -16.41 -9.23
C SER A 185 0.31 -15.25 -8.24
N LEU A 186 -0.66 -14.33 -8.39
CA LEU A 186 -0.83 -13.20 -7.49
C LEU A 186 -1.20 -13.65 -6.07
N ALA A 187 -2.07 -14.66 -5.94
CA ALA A 187 -2.43 -15.23 -4.65
C ALA A 187 -1.23 -15.84 -3.92
N ARG A 188 -0.38 -16.60 -4.64
CA ARG A 188 0.82 -17.22 -4.07
C ARG A 188 1.80 -16.16 -3.56
N SER A 189 2.17 -15.19 -4.41
CA SER A 189 3.11 -14.14 -4.02
C SER A 189 2.57 -13.28 -2.86
N LEU A 190 1.28 -12.92 -2.89
CA LEU A 190 0.64 -12.23 -1.78
C LEU A 190 0.66 -13.08 -0.50
N GLY A 191 0.43 -14.39 -0.59
CA GLY A 191 0.48 -15.29 0.56
C GLY A 191 1.87 -15.38 1.20
N GLU A 192 2.91 -15.40 0.37
CA GLU A 192 4.32 -15.52 0.79
C GLU A 192 4.90 -14.19 1.32
N ALA A 193 4.33 -13.05 0.92
CA ALA A 193 4.82 -11.73 1.28
C ALA A 193 4.79 -11.47 2.80
N GLN A 194 5.90 -10.97 3.32
CA GLN A 194 6.09 -10.67 4.74
C GLN A 194 6.71 -9.28 4.91
N LEU A 195 6.12 -8.50 5.82
CA LEU A 195 6.60 -7.15 6.08
C LEU A 195 7.99 -7.22 6.73
N SER A 196 8.96 -6.55 6.12
CA SER A 196 10.34 -6.50 6.58
C SER A 196 10.77 -5.05 6.82
N PRO A 197 11.68 -4.80 7.78
CA PRO A 197 12.10 -3.43 8.07
C PRO A 197 12.89 -2.85 6.89
N PRO A 198 12.59 -1.63 6.42
CA PRO A 198 13.48 -0.88 5.54
C PRO A 198 14.89 -0.81 6.12
N LYS A 199 15.90 -1.09 5.30
CA LYS A 199 17.33 -1.07 5.70
C LYS A 199 17.90 0.35 5.88
N SER A 200 17.12 1.39 5.60
CA SER A 200 17.54 2.79 5.72
C SER A 200 16.37 3.74 5.91
N GLY A 201 16.68 4.92 6.44
CA GLY A 201 15.70 5.98 6.66
C GLY A 201 14.85 5.73 7.88
N ALA A 202 14.04 6.72 8.22
CA ALA A 202 13.07 6.60 9.32
C ALA A 202 11.84 5.81 8.86
N ILE A 203 11.29 4.99 9.76
CA ILE A 203 10.03 4.28 9.54
C ILE A 203 8.94 5.03 10.29
N ILE A 204 7.91 5.48 9.58
CA ILE A 204 6.75 6.13 10.19
C ILE A 204 5.60 5.13 10.16
N TRP A 205 5.24 4.57 11.32
CA TRP A 205 4.17 3.57 11.46
C TRP A 205 2.92 4.20 12.05
N LEU A 206 1.83 4.25 11.28
CA LEU A 206 0.58 4.88 11.72
C LEU A 206 -0.59 3.91 11.63
N GLU A 207 -1.38 3.78 12.70
CA GLU A 207 -2.58 2.93 12.70
C GLU A 207 -3.84 3.72 13.01
N VAL A 208 -4.91 3.46 12.26
CA VAL A 208 -6.25 3.97 12.55
C VAL A 208 -6.97 2.95 13.42
N LEU A 209 -7.37 3.36 14.62
CA LEU A 209 -8.03 2.48 15.59
C LEU A 209 -9.42 3.01 15.96
N PRO A 210 -10.44 2.13 16.02
CA PRO A 210 -11.74 2.51 16.56
C PRO A 210 -11.63 2.90 18.03
N GLY A 211 -12.44 3.87 18.46
CA GLY A 211 -12.67 4.13 19.89
C GLY A 211 -11.52 4.79 20.66
N GLY A 212 -10.55 5.42 19.99
CA GLY A 212 -9.51 6.20 20.67
C GLY A 212 -8.52 5.37 21.49
N MET A 213 -8.29 4.13 21.08
CA MET A 213 -7.19 3.33 21.65
C MET A 213 -5.85 4.00 21.33
N ASP A 214 -5.10 4.34 22.38
CA ASP A 214 -3.78 4.95 22.24
C ASP A 214 -2.68 3.89 21.98
N GLU A 215 -2.94 2.62 22.28
CA GLU A 215 -1.97 1.53 22.13
C GLU A 215 -2.10 0.78 20.80
N LEU A 216 -0.96 0.49 20.19
CA LEU A 216 -0.89 -0.34 19.00
C LEU A 216 -1.32 -1.79 19.28
N PRO A 217 -1.93 -2.50 18.32
CA PRO A 217 -2.23 -3.92 18.47
C PRO A 217 -0.96 -4.76 18.76
N ALA A 218 -1.12 -5.85 19.51
CA ALA A 218 0.01 -6.72 19.91
C ALA A 218 0.85 -7.25 18.74
N ILE A 219 0.22 -7.49 17.58
CA ILE A 219 0.94 -7.91 16.37
C ILE A 219 1.91 -6.84 15.87
N SER A 220 1.51 -5.58 15.94
CA SER A 220 2.31 -4.43 15.54
C SER A 220 3.40 -4.16 16.57
N GLN A 221 3.06 -4.20 17.87
CA GLN A 221 4.05 -4.06 18.94
C GLN A 221 5.18 -5.11 18.84
N LYS A 222 4.83 -6.37 18.54
CA LYS A 222 5.82 -7.44 18.34
C LYS A 222 6.76 -7.14 17.17
N CYS A 223 6.20 -6.76 16.02
CA CYS A 223 6.96 -6.41 14.82
C CYS A 223 7.90 -5.23 15.08
N LEU A 224 7.40 -4.18 15.72
CA LEU A 224 8.17 -2.98 16.04
C LEU A 224 9.27 -3.24 17.07
N THR A 225 9.01 -4.09 18.07
CA THR A 225 10.03 -4.51 19.05
C THR A 225 11.18 -5.24 18.35
N GLU A 226 10.87 -6.13 17.41
CA GLU A 226 11.87 -6.81 16.60
C GLU A 226 12.69 -5.83 15.74
N TRP A 227 12.02 -4.88 15.06
CA TRP A 227 12.68 -3.92 14.17
C TRP A 227 13.58 -2.93 14.92
N THR A 228 13.09 -2.41 16.04
CA THR A 228 13.89 -1.54 16.92
C THR A 228 15.08 -2.29 17.53
N GLY A 229 14.91 -3.58 17.86
CA GLY A 229 15.99 -4.47 18.28
C GLY A 229 17.07 -4.70 17.19
N GLN A 230 16.69 -4.58 15.91
CA GLN A 230 17.62 -4.60 14.76
C GLN A 230 18.22 -3.22 14.44
N GLY A 231 17.92 -2.18 15.24
CA GLY A 231 18.44 -0.83 15.07
C GLY A 231 17.62 0.07 14.14
N ALA A 232 16.42 -0.34 13.73
CA ALA A 232 15.56 0.50 12.91
C ALA A 232 15.06 1.74 13.70
N VAL A 233 15.11 2.91 13.07
CA VAL A 233 14.56 4.15 13.63
C VAL A 233 13.08 4.21 13.28
N VAL A 234 12.22 3.98 14.28
CA VAL A 234 10.77 3.96 14.10
C VAL A 234 10.11 5.07 14.89
N VAL A 235 9.25 5.84 14.23
CA VAL A 235 8.27 6.72 14.85
C VAL A 235 6.89 6.09 14.68
N THR A 236 6.18 5.90 15.78
CA THR A 236 4.88 5.22 15.81
C THR A 236 3.75 6.16 16.22
N GLY A 237 2.54 5.90 15.75
CA GLY A 237 1.36 6.59 16.24
C GLY A 237 0.07 5.83 15.96
N THR A 238 -0.90 6.02 16.84
CA THR A 238 -2.30 5.64 16.65
C THR A 238 -3.12 6.90 16.41
N VAL A 239 -4.18 6.78 15.63
CA VAL A 239 -5.16 7.84 15.43
C VAL A 239 -6.57 7.27 15.55
N PRO A 240 -7.49 7.96 16.25
CA PRO A 240 -8.89 7.53 16.29
C PRO A 240 -9.52 7.70 14.92
N GLY A 241 -10.26 6.69 14.47
CA GLY A 241 -11.03 6.77 13.24
C GLY A 241 -11.62 5.45 12.80
N ASP A 242 -12.53 5.53 11.83
CA ASP A 242 -13.07 4.36 11.17
C ASP A 242 -12.08 3.83 10.13
N PRO A 243 -12.08 2.50 9.87
CA PRO A 243 -11.17 1.87 8.92
C PRO A 243 -11.57 2.20 7.47
N PHE A 244 -11.23 3.41 7.01
CA PHE A 244 -11.68 4.00 5.74
C PHE A 244 -11.44 3.14 4.49
N TRP A 245 -10.52 2.17 4.56
CA TRP A 245 -10.25 1.21 3.47
C TRP A 245 -11.32 0.10 3.36
N THR A 246 -12.21 -0.04 4.34
CA THR A 246 -13.22 -1.12 4.40
C THR A 246 -14.64 -0.63 4.72
N THR A 247 -14.83 0.66 4.98
CA THR A 247 -16.16 1.21 5.27
C THR A 247 -17.11 1.12 4.08
N HIS A 248 -18.40 1.01 4.35
CA HIS A 248 -19.42 1.01 3.31
C HIS A 248 -19.40 2.34 2.54
N ASP A 249 -19.54 3.45 3.26
CA ASP A 249 -19.39 4.79 2.71
C ASP A 249 -17.93 5.26 2.79
N ILE A 250 -17.55 6.17 1.89
CA ILE A 250 -16.24 6.82 1.95
C ILE A 250 -16.20 7.70 3.20
N CYS A 251 -15.27 7.40 4.12
CA CYS A 251 -15.02 8.24 5.29
C CYS A 251 -13.61 8.82 5.27
N GLU A 252 -13.39 9.83 6.11
CA GLU A 252 -12.11 10.51 6.26
C GLU A 252 -11.60 10.37 7.69
N VAL A 253 -10.27 10.36 7.85
CA VAL A 253 -9.59 10.36 9.14
C VAL A 253 -8.62 11.56 9.18
N PRO A 254 -9.09 12.79 9.42
CA PRO A 254 -8.24 13.98 9.39
C PRO A 254 -7.02 13.90 10.32
N ALA A 255 -7.17 13.25 11.47
CA ALA A 255 -6.08 13.03 12.42
C ALA A 255 -4.92 12.21 11.83
N LEU A 256 -5.20 11.28 10.91
CA LEU A 256 -4.16 10.55 10.17
C LEU A 256 -3.35 11.50 9.29
N LEU A 257 -4.03 12.46 8.65
CA LEU A 257 -3.39 13.44 7.78
C LEU A 257 -2.46 14.38 8.55
N ASP A 258 -2.95 14.88 9.69
CA ASP A 258 -2.18 15.74 10.60
C ASP A 258 -0.95 15.00 11.15
N ARG A 259 -1.15 13.76 11.61
CA ARG A 259 -0.08 12.94 12.18
C ARG A 259 0.99 12.60 11.17
N THR A 260 0.58 12.27 9.94
CA THR A 260 1.49 11.98 8.83
C THR A 260 2.40 13.16 8.52
N GLN A 261 1.81 14.36 8.38
CA GLN A 261 2.59 15.58 8.09
C GLN A 261 3.60 15.86 9.21
N ARG A 262 3.14 15.82 10.47
CA ARG A 262 4.00 16.06 11.63
C ARG A 262 5.21 15.12 11.67
N TYR A 263 4.97 13.81 11.57
CA TYR A 263 6.05 12.82 11.65
C TYR A 263 6.98 12.86 10.46
N LEU A 264 6.48 13.19 9.27
CA LEU A 264 7.36 13.33 8.11
C LEU A 264 8.27 14.54 8.27
N ASP A 265 7.77 15.69 8.74
CA ASP A 265 8.59 16.88 9.00
C ASP A 265 9.60 16.69 10.16
N GLU A 266 9.37 15.74 11.07
CA GLU A 266 10.30 15.40 12.15
C GLU A 266 11.50 14.56 11.66
N VAL A 267 11.35 13.81 10.57
CA VAL A 267 12.34 12.80 10.12
C VAL A 267 12.91 13.04 8.73
N ALA A 268 12.34 13.96 7.94
CA ALA A 268 12.73 14.25 6.55
C ALA A 268 13.18 15.71 6.35
#